data_AF-A0A957BCQ6-F1
#
_entry.id   AF-A0A957BCQ6-F1
#
_cell.length_a   1.000
_cell.length_b   1.000
_cell.length_c   1.000
_cell.angle_alpha   90.00
_cell.angle_beta   90.00
_cell.angle_gamma   90.00
#
_symmetry.space_group_name_H-M   'P 1'
#
loop_
_entity.id
_entity.type
_entity.pdbx_description
1 polymer ?
#
loop_
_entity_poly.entity_id
_entity_poly.type
_entity_poly.pdbx_seq_one_letter_code
_entity_poly.pdbx_strand_id
1 'polypeptide(L)'
;MKRSQWLRRALTLIPAMLLVACLQVSSMAQTPTLPAEIAPVDGAIGPIEYGENINPLTGLAIDDPAVLHRRPIVIKISNSPALVRPQSGIGQADLAFEHYTEAGITRFSA
;
A
#
# COMPACT_ATOMS: atom_id res chain seq x y z
N MET A 1 -33.47 42.52 -21.79
CA MET A 1 -32.03 42.76 -21.48
C MET A 1 -31.48 42.07 -20.23
N LYS A 2 -32.27 41.61 -19.23
CA LYS A 2 -31.72 41.02 -17.98
C LYS A 2 -31.37 39.52 -18.07
N ARG A 3 -32.12 38.69 -18.81
CA ARG A 3 -31.91 37.23 -18.87
C ARG A 3 -30.61 36.80 -19.59
N SER A 4 -30.21 37.50 -20.65
CA SER A 4 -28.99 37.18 -21.40
C SER A 4 -27.69 37.55 -20.65
N GLN A 5 -27.76 38.50 -19.70
CA GLN A 5 -26.63 38.84 -18.84
C GLN A 5 -26.41 37.80 -17.73
N TRP A 6 -27.49 37.17 -17.24
CA TRP A 6 -27.42 36.07 -16.27
C TRP A 6 -26.84 34.79 -16.89
N LEU A 7 -27.26 34.42 -18.11
CA LEU A 7 -26.69 33.25 -18.80
C LEU A 7 -25.20 33.44 -19.13
N ARG A 8 -24.79 34.64 -19.55
CA ARG A 8 -23.37 34.94 -19.85
C ARG A 8 -22.49 34.92 -18.60
N ARG A 9 -22.98 35.41 -17.46
CA ARG A 9 -22.26 35.37 -16.17
C ARG A 9 -22.17 33.95 -15.61
N ALA A 10 -23.24 33.16 -15.72
CA ALA A 10 -23.23 31.76 -15.29
C ALA A 10 -22.25 30.92 -16.14
N LEU A 11 -22.21 31.15 -17.46
CA LEU A 11 -21.34 30.43 -18.38
C LEU A 11 -19.84 30.74 -18.18
N THR A 12 -19.49 31.95 -17.70
CA THR A 12 -18.12 32.30 -17.34
C THR A 12 -17.70 31.84 -15.94
N LEU A 13 -18.64 31.62 -15.03
CA LEU A 13 -18.34 31.22 -13.64
C LEU A 13 -18.10 29.71 -13.48
N ILE A 14 -18.73 28.87 -14.29
CA ILE A 14 -18.58 27.40 -14.25
C ILE A 14 -17.14 26.92 -14.54
N PRO A 15 -16.45 27.38 -15.61
CA PRO A 15 -15.06 26.94 -15.87
C PRO A 15 -14.07 27.51 -14.84
N ALA A 16 -14.33 28.71 -14.30
CA ALA A 16 -13.51 29.29 -13.24
C ALA A 16 -13.63 28.49 -11.92
N MET A 17 -14.83 28.01 -11.59
CA MET A 17 -15.08 27.17 -10.42
C MET A 17 -14.47 25.77 -10.57
N LEU A 18 -14.47 25.22 -11.80
CA LEU A 18 -13.82 23.93 -12.11
C LEU A 18 -12.28 24.01 -12.01
N LEU A 19 -11.69 25.12 -12.45
CA LEU A 19 -10.24 25.35 -12.36
C LEU A 19 -9.77 25.52 -10.90
N VAL A 20 -10.55 26.25 -10.09
CA VAL A 20 -10.27 26.43 -8.66
C VAL A 20 -10.41 25.12 -7.88
N ALA A 21 -11.40 24.29 -8.20
CA ALA A 21 -11.54 22.96 -7.61
C ALA A 21 -10.36 22.03 -7.96
N CYS A 22 -9.81 22.14 -9.17
CA CYS A 22 -8.63 21.39 -9.58
C CYS A 22 -7.36 21.83 -8.83
N LEU A 23 -7.21 23.12 -8.52
CA LEU A 23 -6.11 23.66 -7.71
C LEU A 23 -6.20 23.24 -6.22
N GLN A 24 -7.40 23.09 -5.66
CA GLN A 24 -7.56 22.70 -4.24
C GLN A 24 -7.25 21.22 -3.98
N VAL A 25 -7.43 20.33 -4.96
CA VAL A 25 -7.11 18.90 -4.82
C VAL A 25 -5.60 18.65 -4.63
N SER A 26 -4.73 19.50 -5.17
CA SER A 26 -3.28 19.36 -5.03
C SER A 26 -2.73 19.74 -3.65
N SER A 27 -3.54 20.40 -2.79
CA SER A 27 -3.06 20.91 -1.49
C SER A 27 -3.18 19.91 -0.33
N MET A 28 -3.70 18.70 -0.55
CA MET A 28 -3.71 17.64 0.46
C MET A 28 -2.48 16.72 0.40
N ALA A 29 -1.37 17.19 -0.21
CA ALA A 29 -0.07 16.58 0.02
C ALA A 29 0.32 16.85 1.47
N GLN A 30 -0.05 15.94 2.39
CA GLN A 30 0.55 15.89 3.71
C GLN A 30 2.06 15.79 3.51
N THR A 31 2.79 16.83 3.90
CA THR A 31 4.23 16.70 4.15
C THR A 31 4.37 15.56 5.14
N PRO A 32 5.07 14.46 4.81
CA PRO A 32 5.31 13.43 5.81
C PRO A 32 6.05 14.09 6.96
N THR A 33 5.42 14.14 8.13
CA THR A 33 6.11 14.48 9.37
C THR A 33 7.31 13.55 9.44
N LEU A 34 8.52 14.11 9.58
CA LEU A 34 9.74 13.33 9.73
C LEU A 34 9.48 12.21 10.74
N PRO A 35 9.76 10.93 10.40
CA PRO A 35 9.60 9.84 11.35
C PRO A 35 10.30 10.21 12.66
N ALA A 36 9.63 9.98 13.79
CA ALA A 36 10.28 10.03 15.09
C ALA A 36 11.57 9.20 15.02
N GLU A 37 12.66 9.71 15.57
CA GLU A 37 13.94 9.02 15.63
C GLU A 37 13.70 7.58 16.12
N ILE A 38 14.01 6.61 15.27
CA ILE A 38 13.74 5.19 15.53
C ILE A 38 14.71 4.75 16.63
N ALA A 39 14.29 4.87 17.88
CA ALA A 39 15.06 4.36 19.00
C ALA A 39 15.10 2.82 18.90
N PRO A 40 16.28 2.19 19.10
CA PRO A 40 16.36 0.75 19.16
C PRO A 40 15.46 0.23 20.28
N VAL A 41 14.56 -0.69 19.93
CA VAL A 41 13.72 -1.38 20.91
C VAL A 41 14.57 -2.46 21.58
N ASP A 42 14.64 -2.44 22.91
CA ASP A 42 15.38 -3.46 23.67
C ASP A 42 14.84 -4.86 23.36
N GLY A 43 15.73 -5.76 22.93
CA GLY A 43 15.37 -7.11 22.47
C GLY A 43 14.87 -7.25 21.02
N ALA A 44 14.86 -6.17 20.22
CA ALA A 44 14.56 -6.30 18.79
C ALA A 44 15.65 -7.10 18.07
N ILE A 45 15.23 -7.98 17.15
CA ILE A 45 16.14 -8.78 16.32
C ILE A 45 16.08 -8.24 14.89
N GLY A 46 17.25 -7.88 14.38
CA GLY A 46 17.42 -7.36 13.03
C GLY A 46 18.01 -5.94 13.02
N PRO A 47 18.44 -5.47 11.84
CA PRO A 47 18.95 -4.12 11.71
C PRO A 47 17.80 -3.10 11.77
N ILE A 48 18.09 -1.93 12.34
CA ILE A 48 17.18 -0.77 12.37
C ILE A 48 17.08 -0.07 11.01
N GLU A 49 18.10 -0.23 10.16
CA GLU A 49 18.14 0.29 8.80
C GLU A 49 18.57 -0.81 7.83
N TYR A 50 17.93 -0.86 6.66
CA TYR A 50 18.29 -1.78 5.58
C TYR A 50 18.98 -0.99 4.46
N GLY A 51 19.96 -1.60 3.78
CA GLY A 51 20.61 -0.99 2.63
C GLY A 51 19.61 -0.74 1.48
N GLU A 52 19.92 0.21 0.59
CA GLU A 52 19.02 0.66 -0.49
C GLU A 52 18.51 -0.45 -1.41
N ASN A 53 19.26 -1.56 -1.52
CA ASN A 53 18.94 -2.72 -2.36
C ASN A 53 18.60 -3.98 -1.56
N ILE A 54 18.33 -3.87 -0.25
CA ILE A 54 18.00 -5.01 0.61
C ILE A 54 16.49 -5.08 0.85
N ASN A 55 15.87 -6.22 0.57
CA ASN A 55 14.46 -6.45 0.92
C ASN A 55 14.33 -6.61 2.45
N PRO A 56 13.56 -5.75 3.14
CA PRO A 56 13.44 -5.80 4.60
C PRO A 56 12.69 -7.04 5.11
N LEU A 57 11.93 -7.74 4.26
CA LEU A 57 11.19 -8.95 4.66
C LEU A 57 12.03 -10.21 4.63
N THR A 58 13.04 -10.26 3.74
CA THR A 58 13.88 -11.45 3.53
C THR A 58 15.34 -11.24 3.92
N GLY A 59 15.79 -9.99 4.04
CA GLY A 59 17.19 -9.63 4.25
C GLY A 59 18.10 -9.86 3.04
N LEU A 60 17.54 -10.17 1.87
CA LEU A 60 18.29 -10.46 0.65
C LEU A 60 18.46 -9.21 -0.22
N ALA A 61 19.59 -9.15 -0.93
CA ALA A 61 19.80 -8.14 -1.97
C ALA A 61 18.91 -8.45 -3.18
N ILE A 62 18.41 -7.39 -3.82
CA ILE A 62 17.63 -7.48 -5.05
C ILE A 62 18.30 -6.74 -6.21
N ASP A 63 18.06 -7.21 -7.44
CA ASP A 63 18.68 -6.64 -8.65
C ASP A 63 18.04 -5.31 -9.07
N ASP A 64 16.72 -5.18 -8.93
CA ASP A 64 15.96 -3.98 -9.30
C ASP A 64 15.35 -3.31 -8.04
N PRO A 65 15.97 -2.24 -7.51
CA PRO A 65 15.46 -1.50 -6.35
C PRO A 65 14.04 -0.98 -6.53
N ALA A 66 13.55 -0.79 -7.76
CA ALA A 66 12.19 -0.32 -8.00
C ALA A 66 11.12 -1.29 -7.44
N VAL A 67 11.45 -2.57 -7.26
CA VAL A 67 10.57 -3.56 -6.64
C VAL A 67 10.30 -3.25 -5.17
N LEU A 68 11.23 -2.63 -4.43
CA LEU A 68 11.04 -2.26 -3.02
C LEU A 68 9.97 -1.17 -2.82
N HIS A 69 9.64 -0.42 -3.87
CA HIS A 69 8.56 0.57 -3.84
C HIS A 69 7.16 -0.05 -4.00
N ARG A 70 7.06 -1.38 -4.20
CA ARG A 70 5.78 -2.07 -4.24
C ARG A 70 5.25 -2.27 -2.82
N ARG A 71 3.95 -2.06 -2.63
CA ARG A 71 3.31 -2.29 -1.34
C ARG A 71 3.26 -3.79 -1.05
N PRO A 72 3.76 -4.27 0.11
CA PRO A 72 3.57 -5.65 0.52
C PRO A 72 2.08 -5.98 0.61
N ILE A 73 1.74 -7.20 0.18
CA ILE A 73 0.39 -7.76 0.28
C ILE A 73 0.45 -9.04 1.08
N VAL A 74 -0.63 -9.34 1.80
CA VAL A 74 -0.80 -10.59 2.53
C VAL A 74 -2.12 -11.20 2.08
N ILE A 75 -2.06 -12.40 1.53
CA ILE A 75 -3.18 -13.14 0.99
C ILE A 75 -3.46 -14.32 1.91
N LYS A 76 -4.74 -14.47 2.31
CA LYS A 76 -5.21 -15.68 2.98
C LYS A 76 -5.47 -16.78 1.96
N ILE A 77 -4.73 -17.87 2.05
CA ILE A 77 -4.82 -19.00 1.13
C ILE A 77 -5.38 -20.21 1.87
N SER A 78 -6.36 -20.89 1.28
CA SER A 78 -6.93 -22.09 1.88
C SER A 78 -5.91 -23.22 1.93
N ASN A 79 -5.82 -23.93 3.06
CA ASN A 79 -5.05 -25.17 3.20
C ASN A 79 -5.93 -26.40 3.49
N SER A 80 -7.25 -26.22 3.61
CA SER A 80 -8.22 -27.27 3.94
C SER A 80 -9.51 -27.12 3.12
N PRO A 81 -10.20 -28.23 2.75
CA PRO A 81 -9.80 -29.64 2.93
C PRO A 81 -8.68 -30.06 1.98
N ALA A 82 -8.23 -31.32 2.04
CA ALA A 82 -7.11 -31.80 1.24
C ALA A 82 -7.24 -31.56 -0.29
N LEU A 83 -8.47 -31.47 -0.79
CA LEU A 83 -8.79 -31.23 -2.19
C LEU A 83 -8.33 -29.85 -2.72
N VAL A 84 -8.12 -28.85 -1.86
CA VAL A 84 -7.70 -27.50 -2.29
C VAL A 84 -6.21 -27.38 -2.63
N ARG A 85 -5.48 -28.49 -2.52
CA ARG A 85 -4.04 -28.58 -2.80
C ARG A 85 -3.80 -29.21 -4.18
N PRO A 86 -2.74 -28.80 -4.91
CA PRO A 86 -1.72 -27.81 -4.51
C PRO A 86 -2.18 -26.35 -4.70
N GLN A 87 -1.63 -25.46 -3.90
CA GLN A 87 -1.81 -24.00 -4.04
C GLN A 87 -1.01 -23.46 -5.24
N SER A 88 -1.49 -22.36 -5.83
CA SER A 88 -0.79 -21.64 -6.89
C SER A 88 -0.04 -20.43 -6.32
N GLY A 89 1.18 -20.19 -6.79
CA GLY A 89 1.96 -18.98 -6.47
C GLY A 89 2.54 -18.90 -5.06
N ILE A 90 2.20 -19.80 -4.13
CA ILE A 90 2.68 -19.74 -2.74
C ILE A 90 4.21 -19.83 -2.62
N GLY A 91 4.88 -20.53 -3.55
CA GLY A 91 6.35 -20.60 -3.60
C GLY A 91 7.04 -19.32 -4.08
N GLN A 92 6.28 -18.30 -4.50
CA GLN A 92 6.80 -16.98 -4.88
C GLN A 92 6.67 -15.95 -3.76
N ALA A 93 6.08 -16.30 -2.62
CA ALA A 93 5.95 -15.41 -1.48
C ALA A 93 7.30 -15.27 -0.74
N ASP A 94 7.60 -14.06 -0.28
CA ASP A 94 8.77 -13.77 0.55
C ASP A 94 8.64 -14.41 1.94
N LEU A 95 7.42 -14.43 2.49
CA LEU A 95 7.08 -14.99 3.79
C LEU A 95 5.80 -15.82 3.66
N ALA A 96 5.72 -16.95 4.37
CA ALA A 96 4.51 -17.75 4.46
C ALA A 96 4.31 -18.26 5.88
N PHE A 97 3.13 -18.00 6.44
CA PHE A 97 2.77 -18.43 7.78
C PHE A 97 1.54 -19.34 7.73
N GLU A 98 1.66 -20.55 8.27
CA GLU A 98 0.51 -21.39 8.55
C GLU A 98 -0.04 -21.07 9.94
N HIS A 99 -1.34 -20.85 10.03
CA HIS A 99 -2.00 -20.60 11.31
C HIS A 99 -3.36 -21.30 11.36
N TYR A 100 -3.79 -21.62 12.58
CA TYR A 100 -5.14 -22.12 12.83
C TYR A 100 -6.18 -21.06 12.51
N THR A 101 -7.31 -21.53 12.00
CA THR A 101 -8.52 -20.77 11.73
C THR A 101 -9.71 -21.46 12.39
N GLU A 102 -10.94 -21.29 11.89
CA GLU A 102 -12.13 -21.88 12.51
C GLU A 102 -12.05 -23.41 12.52
N ALA A 103 -12.76 -24.05 13.47
CA ALA A 103 -12.96 -25.51 13.49
C ALA A 103 -11.67 -26.38 13.41
N GLY A 104 -10.53 -25.87 13.87
CA GLY A 104 -9.27 -26.63 13.92
C GLY A 104 -8.60 -26.84 12.55
N ILE A 105 -9.04 -26.13 11.51
CA ILE A 105 -8.38 -26.15 10.20
C ILE A 105 -7.38 -25.01 10.05
N THR A 106 -6.40 -25.16 9.15
CA THR A 106 -5.35 -24.17 8.91
C THR A 106 -5.55 -23.40 7.61
N ARG A 107 -4.98 -22.20 7.56
CA ARG A 107 -4.83 -21.37 6.34
C ARG A 107 -3.44 -20.75 6.32
N PHE A 108 -2.94 -20.44 5.13
CA PHE A 108 -1.71 -19.67 4.97
C PHE A 108 -2.02 -18.17 4.90
N SER A 109 -1.12 -17.36 5.47
CA SER A 109 -0.95 -15.95 5.12
C SER A 109 0.38 -15.82 4.40
N ALA A 110 0.35 -15.43 3.13
CA ALA A 110 1.53 -15.32 2.27
C ALA A 110 1.45 -14.09 1.37
#